data_AF-A0A5B7EAX2-F1
#
_entry.id   AF-A0A5B7EAX2-F1
#
_cell.length_a   1.000
_cell.length_b   1.000
_cell.length_c   1.000
_cell.angle_alpha   90.00
_cell.angle_beta   90.00
_cell.angle_gamma   90.00
#
_symmetry.space_group_name_H-M   'P 1'
#
loop_
_entity.id
_entity.type
_entity.pdbx_description
1 polymer ?
#
loop_
_entity_poly.entity_id
_entity_poly.type
_entity_poly.pdbx_seq_one_letter_code
_entity_poly.pdbx_strand_id
1 'polypeptide(L)'
;MLTPLGDLNYRKLTGDLEWPTDTKFEHALQDFRPTPLLAVRTAKGGPVVGLLPDQSKTISSVDRDWNINGDYGMIQLCTFS
;
A
#
# COMPACT_ATOMS: atom_id res chain seq x y z
N MET A 1 -18.84 -0.35 0.19
CA MET A 1 -17.45 -0.37 0.70
C MET A 1 -16.81 -1.68 0.28
N LEU A 2 -15.74 -1.63 -0.52
CA LEU A 2 -14.96 -2.81 -0.89
C LEU A 2 -13.83 -3.01 0.12
N THR A 3 -13.56 -4.25 0.49
CA THR A 3 -12.50 -4.62 1.45
C THR A 3 -11.53 -5.63 0.85
N PRO A 4 -10.63 -5.23 -0.07
CA PRO A 4 -9.67 -6.14 -0.66
C PRO A 4 -8.65 -6.60 0.39
N LEU A 5 -8.48 -7.92 0.50
CA LEU A 5 -7.64 -8.54 1.54
C LEU A 5 -6.35 -9.12 0.94
N GLY A 6 -5.22 -8.84 1.59
CA GLY A 6 -3.93 -9.45 1.30
C GLY A 6 -3.15 -8.78 0.17
N ASP A 7 -1.93 -9.28 -0.01
CA ASP A 7 -0.90 -8.65 -0.85
C ASP A 7 -1.25 -8.65 -2.36
N LEU A 8 -1.79 -9.77 -2.88
CA LEU A 8 -2.17 -9.86 -4.29
C LEU A 8 -3.25 -8.84 -4.68
N ASN A 9 -4.25 -8.65 -3.81
CA ASN A 9 -5.29 -7.66 -4.05
C ASN A 9 -4.71 -6.24 -4.02
N TYR A 10 -3.78 -5.97 -3.10
CA TYR A 10 -3.09 -4.70 -3.04
C TYR A 10 -2.29 -4.40 -4.30
N ARG A 11 -1.52 -5.37 -4.79
CA ARG A 11 -0.74 -5.24 -6.04
C ARG A 11 -1.63 -4.93 -7.23
N LYS A 12 -2.79 -5.58 -7.33
CA LYS A 12 -3.80 -5.28 -8.36
C LYS A 12 -4.34 -3.85 -8.25
N LEU A 13 -4.63 -3.37 -7.04
CA LEU A 13 -5.12 -2.01 -6.81
C LEU A 13 -4.11 -0.95 -7.23
N THR A 14 -2.82 -1.18 -7.00
CA THR A 14 -1.75 -0.23 -7.32
C THR A 14 -1.13 -0.44 -8.70
N GLY A 15 -1.67 -1.37 -9.50
CA GLY A 15 -1.12 -1.74 -10.81
C GLY A 15 0.25 -2.42 -10.79
N ASP A 16 0.71 -2.86 -9.62
CA ASP A 16 2.04 -3.46 -9.39
C ASP A 16 3.23 -2.61 -9.90
N LEU A 17 3.08 -1.28 -9.88
CA LEU A 17 4.10 -0.33 -10.36
C LEU A 17 5.10 0.07 -9.27
N GLU A 18 6.28 0.55 -9.68
CA GLU A 18 7.30 1.07 -8.75
C GLU A 18 6.98 2.51 -8.32
N TRP A 19 6.03 2.65 -7.40
CA TRP A 19 5.65 3.94 -6.84
C TRP A 19 6.65 4.45 -5.78
N PRO A 20 6.92 5.77 -5.72
CA PRO A 20 7.50 6.38 -4.53
C PRO A 20 6.65 6.04 -3.30
N THR A 21 7.28 5.67 -2.19
CA THR A 21 6.57 5.14 -1.01
C THR A 21 5.63 6.15 -0.34
N ASP A 22 5.86 7.44 -0.58
CA ASP A 22 5.06 8.57 -0.12
C ASP A 22 3.94 8.98 -1.10
N THR A 23 3.81 8.27 -2.24
CA THR A 23 2.70 8.47 -3.18
C THR A 23 1.37 8.30 -2.45
N LYS A 24 0.41 9.20 -2.64
CA LYS A 24 -0.91 9.06 -2.00
C LYS A 24 -1.60 7.79 -2.49
N PHE A 25 -2.24 7.05 -1.57
CA PHE A 25 -2.97 5.83 -1.91
C PHE A 25 -4.01 6.06 -3.01
N GLU A 26 -4.74 7.18 -2.94
CA GLU A 26 -5.71 7.61 -3.96
C GLU A 26 -5.11 7.75 -5.36
N HIS A 27 -3.86 8.19 -5.46
CA HIS A 27 -3.16 8.34 -6.74
C HIS A 27 -2.72 6.98 -7.28
N ALA A 28 -2.25 6.09 -6.40
CA ALA A 28 -1.85 4.73 -6.78
C ALA A 28 -3.03 3.87 -7.24
N LEU A 29 -4.26 4.18 -6.79
CA LEU A 29 -5.51 3.57 -7.27
C LEU A 29 -5.87 3.96 -8.72
N GLN A 30 -5.19 4.94 -9.31
CA GLN A 30 -5.48 5.45 -10.65
C GLN A 30 -6.98 5.83 -10.76
N ASP A 31 -7.69 5.29 -11.74
CA ASP A 31 -9.13 5.51 -11.94
C ASP A 31 -10.02 4.48 -11.21
N PHE A 32 -9.44 3.54 -10.46
CA PHE A 32 -10.19 2.49 -9.77
C PHE A 32 -10.76 2.97 -8.42
N ARG A 33 -11.85 3.75 -8.49
CA ARG A 33 -12.57 4.23 -7.29
C ARG A 33 -14.10 4.09 -7.41
N PRO A 34 -14.63 2.86 -7.63
CA PRO A 34 -16.07 2.66 -7.82
C PRO A 34 -16.91 2.86 -6.54
N THR A 35 -16.29 2.73 -5.36
CA THR A 35 -16.92 2.82 -4.03
C THR A 35 -15.82 3.06 -2.98
N PRO A 36 -16.13 3.47 -1.73
CA PRO A 36 -15.11 3.56 -0.70
C PRO A 36 -14.39 2.22 -0.52
N LEU A 37 -13.07 2.27 -0.41
CA LEU A 37 -12.16 1.12 -0.42
C LEU A 37 -11.34 1.10 0.87
N LEU A 38 -11.31 -0.06 1.52
CA LEU A 38 -10.41 -0.33 2.65
C LEU A 38 -9.50 -1.50 2.28
N ALA A 39 -8.28 -1.18 1.89
CA ALA A 39 -7.26 -2.19 1.61
C ALA A 39 -6.58 -2.62 2.90
N VAL A 40 -6.59 -3.93 3.18
CA VAL A 40 -5.89 -4.51 4.32
C VAL A 40 -4.84 -5.48 3.77
N ARG A 41 -3.56 -5.21 4.03
CA ARG A 41 -2.49 -6.09 3.57
C ARG A 41 -1.40 -6.31 4.61
N THR A 42 -0.75 -7.46 4.47
CA THR A 42 0.57 -7.73 5.03
C THR A 42 1.59 -7.58 3.89
N ALA A 43 2.73 -6.93 4.14
CA ALA A 43 3.75 -6.65 3.15
C ALA A 43 4.52 -7.93 2.79
N LYS A 44 4.26 -8.47 1.60
CA LYS A 44 4.90 -9.69 1.07
C LYS A 44 5.54 -9.44 -0.30
N GLY A 45 5.88 -8.19 -0.56
CA GLY A 45 6.49 -7.68 -1.77
C GLY A 45 5.67 -6.61 -2.47
N GLY A 46 6.21 -6.15 -3.59
CA GLY A 46 5.54 -5.20 -4.48
C GLY A 46 5.44 -3.77 -3.92
N PRO A 47 4.62 -2.92 -4.57
CA PRO A 47 4.48 -1.51 -4.23
C PRO A 47 4.04 -1.26 -2.79
N VAL A 48 4.60 -0.22 -2.18
CA VAL A 48 4.12 0.41 -0.95
C VAL A 48 3.84 1.86 -1.28
N VAL A 49 2.73 2.40 -0.81
CA VAL A 49 2.36 3.81 -1.02
C VAL A 49 1.73 4.35 0.27
N GLY A 50 1.58 5.67 0.37
CA GLY A 50 0.87 6.33 1.47
C GLY A 50 1.65 6.38 2.78
N LEU A 51 2.96 6.12 2.75
CA LEU A 51 3.81 6.31 3.92
C LEU A 51 4.12 7.80 4.12
N LEU A 52 4.43 8.16 5.36
CA LEU A 52 4.98 9.48 5.65
C LEU A 52 6.37 9.63 5.00
N PRO A 53 6.79 10.87 4.68
CA PRO A 53 8.16 11.14 4.24
C PRO A 53 9.18 10.48 5.19
N ASP A 54 10.18 9.82 4.61
CA ASP A 54 11.26 9.10 5.31
C ASP A 54 10.84 7.92 6.22
N GLN A 55 9.55 7.59 6.31
CA GLN A 55 9.10 6.43 7.10
C GLN A 55 9.65 5.12 6.52
N SER A 56 9.67 4.97 5.20
CA SER A 56 10.28 3.81 4.54
C SER A 56 11.77 3.68 4.86
N LYS A 57 12.53 4.79 4.85
CA LYS A 57 13.95 4.79 5.22
C LYS A 57 14.16 4.41 6.69
N THR A 58 13.30 4.92 7.57
CA THR A 58 13.35 4.63 9.01
C THR A 58 13.15 3.13 9.25
N ILE A 59 12.12 2.53 8.64
CA ILE A 59 11.85 1.09 8.77
C ILE A 59 13.00 0.28 8.16
N SER A 60 13.46 0.65 6.96
CA SER A 60 14.59 0.00 6.28
C SER A 60 15.91 0.05 7.06
N SER A 61 16.07 1.01 8.00
CA SER A 61 17.24 1.08 8.87
C SER A 61 17.22 0.04 10.00
N VAL A 62 16.02 -0.41 10.38
CA VAL A 62 15.79 -1.43 11.42
C VAL A 62 15.71 -2.82 10.80
N ASP A 63 14.97 -2.95 9.71
CA ASP A 63 14.75 -4.20 8.98
C ASP A 63 14.76 -3.91 7.48
N ARG A 64 15.72 -4.46 6.74
CA ARG A 64 15.84 -4.25 5.29
C ARG A 64 14.81 -5.04 4.49
N ASP A 65 14.26 -6.10 5.06
CA ASP A 65 13.35 -7.04 4.39
C ASP A 65 11.88 -6.81 4.78
N TRP A 66 11.59 -5.70 5.47
CA TRP A 66 10.26 -5.36 6.00
C TRP A 66 9.12 -5.42 4.98
N ASN A 67 9.40 -5.14 3.71
CA ASN A 67 8.37 -5.16 2.66
C ASN A 67 8.16 -6.55 2.05
N ILE A 68 8.98 -7.56 2.40
CA ILE A 68 8.92 -8.91 1.80
C ILE A 68 8.75 -10.03 2.83
N ASN A 69 9.14 -9.83 4.09
CA ASN A 69 9.12 -10.87 5.12
C ASN A 69 7.73 -11.20 5.68
N GLY A 70 6.75 -10.32 5.51
CA GLY A 70 5.39 -10.53 6.02
C GLY A 70 5.18 -10.10 7.48
N ASP A 71 6.12 -9.41 8.10
CA ASP A 71 6.01 -8.97 9.50
C ASP A 71 5.28 -7.62 9.64
N TYR A 72 5.18 -6.87 8.54
CA TYR A 72 4.58 -5.55 8.48
C TYR A 72 3.23 -5.58 7.77
N GLY A 73 2.32 -4.71 8.21
CA GLY A 73 0.98 -4.60 7.62
C GLY A 73 0.52 -3.16 7.49
N MET A 74 -0.42 -2.94 6.58
CA MET A 74 -1.03 -1.64 6.33
C MET A 74 -2.54 -1.78 6.18
N ILE A 75 -3.23 -0.75 6.66
CA ILE A 75 -4.66 -0.56 6.51
C ILE A 75 -4.84 0.81 5.87
N GLN A 76 -5.39 0.86 4.66
CA GLN A 76 -5.53 2.10 3.89
C GLN A 76 -6.97 2.30 3.45
N LEU A 77 -7.53 3.45 3.80
CA LEU A 77 -8.87 3.87 3.45
C LEU A 77 -8.80 4.91 2.34
N CYS A 78 -9.59 4.71 1.29
CA CYS A 78 -9.89 5.71 0.26
C CYS A 78 -11.41 5.91 0.24
N THR A 79 -11.86 7.14 0.46
CA THR A 79 -13.27 7.54 0.33
C THR A 79 -13.44 8.52 -0.82
N PHE A 80 -14.69 8.86 -1.18
CA PHE A 80 -14.94 9.98 -2.08
C PHE A 80 -14.60 11.28 -1.37
N SER A 81 -13.97 12.22 -2.10
CA SER A 81 -13.83 13.61 -1.67
C SER A 81 -15.03 14.42 -2.12
#